data_AF-A0A0D3BQY1-F1
#
_entry.id   AF-A0A0D3BQY1-F1
#
_cell.length_a   1.000
_cell.length_b   1.000
_cell.length_c   1.000
_cell.angle_alpha   90.00
_cell.angle_beta   90.00
_cell.angle_gamma   90.00
#
_symmetry.space_group_name_H-M   'P 1'
#
loop_
_entity.id
_entity.type
_entity.pdbx_description
1 polymer ?
#
loop_
_entity_poly.entity_id
_entity_poly.type
_entity_poly.pdbx_seq_one_letter_code
_entity_poly.pdbx_strand_id
1 'polypeptide(L)' 'MSLPRLTRLGNVFTLGKGTKPWVSLPKGKGIKLTIIEEARKRLSAQQAA' A
#
# COMPACT_ATOMS: atom_id res chain seq x y z
N MET A 1 10.32 -13.79 -5.62
CA MET A 1 10.65 -13.03 -6.84
C MET A 1 9.37 -12.34 -7.32
N SER A 2 9.21 -11.05 -7.06
CA SER A 2 8.00 -10.29 -7.42
C SER A 2 8.16 -9.67 -8.80
N LEU A 3 7.31 -10.06 -9.75
CA LEU A 3 7.21 -9.40 -11.06
C LEU A 3 6.73 -7.95 -10.89
N PRO A 4 7.20 -7.01 -11.74
CA PRO A 4 6.70 -5.65 -11.74
C PRO A 4 5.21 -5.61 -12.09
N ARG A 5 4.44 -4.80 -11.36
CA ARG A 5 2.99 -4.63 -11.59
C ARG A 5 2.77 -3.61 -12.71
N LEU A 6 1.94 -3.96 -13.69
CA LEU A 6 1.44 -3.04 -14.72
C LEU A 6 -0.05 -2.73 -14.50
N THR A 7 -0.48 -1.53 -14.86
CA THR A 7 -1.88 -1.11 -14.87
C THR A 7 -2.17 -0.28 -16.13
N ARG A 8 -3.42 -0.24 -16.59
CA ARG A 8 -3.83 0.60 -17.72
C ARG A 8 -3.73 2.08 -17.35
N LEU A 9 -3.44 2.95 -18.32
CA LEU A 9 -3.26 4.40 -18.09
C LEU A 9 -4.48 5.06 -17.43
N GLY A 10 -5.70 4.60 -17.71
CA GLY A 10 -6.93 5.12 -17.07
C GLY A 10 -7.01 4.89 -15.56
N ASN A 11 -6.16 4.01 -15.00
CA ASN A 11 -6.10 3.74 -13.56
C ASN A 11 -4.95 4.48 -12.86
N VAL A 12 -4.19 5.34 -13.57
CA VAL A 12 -3.01 6.05 -13.05
C VAL A 12 -3.36 7.53 -12.80
N PHE A 13 -3.13 8.00 -11.57
CA PHE A 13 -3.36 9.38 -11.16
C PHE A 13 -2.11 9.97 -10.49
N THR A 14 -1.72 11.19 -10.87
CA THR A 14 -0.59 11.91 -10.26
C THR A 14 -1.02 12.64 -8.99
N LEU A 15 -0.49 12.22 -7.84
CA LEU A 15 -0.88 12.76 -6.52
C LEU A 15 0.08 13.81 -5.95
N GLY A 16 1.18 14.10 -6.65
CA GLY A 16 2.19 15.08 -6.21
C GLY A 16 3.54 14.84 -6.88
N LYS A 17 4.54 15.61 -6.45
CA LYS A 17 5.92 15.54 -6.95
C LYS A 17 6.86 15.10 -5.82
N GLY A 18 7.68 14.08 -6.08
CA GLY A 18 8.62 13.55 -5.09
C GLY A 18 7.91 12.83 -3.93
N THR A 19 8.33 13.10 -2.69
CA THR A 19 7.83 12.42 -1.48
C THR A 19 6.67 13.13 -0.78
N LYS A 20 6.28 14.33 -1.25
CA LYS A 20 5.21 15.14 -0.64
C LYS A 20 3.92 15.05 -1.49
N PRO A 21 2.91 14.28 -1.06
CA PRO A 21 1.62 14.26 -1.74
C PRO A 21 0.86 15.57 -1.49
N TRP A 22 0.03 16.00 -2.46
CA TRP A 22 -0.84 17.16 -2.31
C TRP A 22 -2.10 16.87 -1.49
N VAL A 23 -2.40 15.59 -1.26
CA VAL A 23 -3.56 15.13 -0.50
C VAL A 23 -3.14 14.20 0.64
N SER A 24 -3.92 14.18 1.72
CA SER A 24 -3.70 13.26 2.83
C SER A 24 -3.96 11.82 2.39
N LEU A 25 -2.98 10.93 2.62
CA LEU A 25 -3.11 9.52 2.34
C LEU A 25 -3.62 8.74 3.57
N PRO A 26 -4.40 7.67 3.37
CA PRO A 26 -4.79 6.76 4.46
C PRO A 26 -3.57 6.06 5.07
N LYS A 27 -3.74 5.46 6.26
CA LYS A 27 -2.66 4.87 7.11
C LYS A 27 -1.66 3.94 6.40
N GLY A 28 -1.99 3.39 5.24
CA GLY A 28 -1.12 2.52 4.44
C GLY A 28 -0.43 3.19 3.26
N LYS A 29 -0.66 4.47 2.96
CA LYS A 29 -0.12 5.20 1.80
C LYS A 29 -0.26 4.48 0.43
N GLY A 30 -1.23 3.55 0.32
CA GLY A 30 -1.41 2.71 -0.87
C GLY A 30 -0.38 1.57 -1.03
N ILE A 31 0.44 1.31 -0.01
CA ILE A 31 1.44 0.25 -0.01
C ILE A 31 0.72 -1.08 0.26
N LYS A 32 0.72 -1.94 -0.75
CA LYS A 32 0.22 -3.31 -0.63
C LYS A 32 1.33 -4.19 -0.04
N LEU A 33 1.09 -4.68 1.18
CA LEU A 33 1.96 -5.67 1.83
C LEU A 33 1.86 -7.01 1.10
N THR A 34 2.89 -7.84 1.28
CA THR A 34 2.80 -9.23 0.83
C THR A 34 1.77 -10.00 1.66
N ILE A 35 1.26 -11.10 1.11
CA ILE A 35 0.23 -11.93 1.76
C ILE A 35 0.70 -12.37 3.16
N ILE A 36 1.98 -12.73 3.29
CA ILE A 36 2.58 -13.20 4.54
C ILE A 36 2.67 -12.06 5.57
N GLU A 37 3.09 -10.87 5.16
CA GLU A 37 3.18 -9.70 6.05
C GLU A 37 1.79 -9.25 6.54
N GLU A 38 0.79 -9.29 5.65
CA GLU A 38 -0.58 -8.96 6.03
C GLU A 38 -1.14 -9.97 7.05
N ALA A 39 -0.90 -11.27 6.83
CA ALA A 39 -1.33 -12.32 7.77
C ALA A 39 -0.69 -12.14 9.16
N ARG A 40 0.61 -11.85 9.21
CA ARG A 40 1.32 -11.59 10.48
C ARG A 40 0.76 -10.38 11.23
N LYS A 41 0.49 -9.29 10.51
CA LYS A 41 -0.10 -8.07 11.09
C LYS A 41 -1.50 -8.32 11.67
N ARG A 42 -2.30 -9.18 11.02
CA ARG A 42 -3.62 -9.57 11.53
C ARG A 42 -3.50 -10.42 12.79
N LEU A 43 -2.61 -11.41 12.80
CA LEU A 43 -2.38 -12.27 13.97
C LEU A 43 -1.88 -11.46 15.18
N SER A 44 -0.94 -10.54 14.97
CA SER A 44 -0.45 -9.67 16.05
C SER A 44 -1.54 -8.75 16.61
N ALA A 45 -2.45 -8.27 15.75
CA ALA A 45 -3.58 -7.45 16.19
C ALA A 45 -4.63 -8.27 16.97
N GLN A 46 -4.81 -9.55 16.64
CA GLN A 46 -5.69 -10.47 17.39
C GLN A 46 -5.10 -10.87 18.74
N GLN A 47 -3.78 -10.97 18.86
CA GLN A 47 -3.11 -11.31 20.13
C GLN A 47 -3.01 -10.12 21.11
N ALA A 48 -3.19 -8.89 20.61
CA ALA A 48 -3.14 -7.67 21.42
C ALA A 48 -4.53 -7.20 21.89
N ALA A 49 -5.59 -7.96 21.59
CA ALA A 49 -6.96 -7.77 22.07
C ALA A 49 -7.27 -8.80 23.15
#